data_AF-A0A895ZD92-F1
#
_entry.id   AF-A0A895ZD92-F1
#
_cell.length_a   1.000
_cell.length_b   1.000
_cell.length_c   1.000
_cell.angle_alpha   90.00
_cell.angle_beta   90.00
_cell.angle_gamma   90.00
#
_symmetry.space_group_name_H-M   'P 1'
#
loop_
_entity.id
_entity.type
_entity.pdbx_description
1 polymer ?
#
loop_
_entity_poly.entity_id
_entity_poly.type
_entity_poly.pdbx_seq_one_letter_code
_entity_poly.pdbx_strand_id
1 'polypeptide(L)'
;MQAVYFKLRFALSYRDVEEIMKMRGVHIDHATIQRWVFKFTPLLESEMKNRKGKVGTSWRLNETYIKVKGIWCYLYRAVDKLGNTVDFLLTRRRQRMSA
;
A
#
# COMPACT_ATOMS: atom_id res chain seq x y z
N MET A 1 -5.60 -12.11 11.91
CA MET A 1 -6.30 -11.07 11.12
C MET A 1 -6.22 -11.35 9.62
N GLN A 2 -7.00 -12.31 9.10
CA GLN A 2 -7.00 -12.60 7.65
C GLN A 2 -7.63 -11.45 6.84
N ALA A 3 -8.66 -10.78 7.35
CA ALA A 3 -9.31 -9.67 6.65
C ALA A 3 -8.38 -8.48 6.37
N VAL A 4 -7.59 -8.06 7.38
CA VAL A 4 -6.60 -6.97 7.21
C VAL A 4 -5.51 -7.38 6.21
N TYR A 5 -5.03 -8.62 6.30
CA TYR A 5 -4.06 -9.15 5.34
C TYR A 5 -4.60 -9.13 3.91
N PHE A 6 -5.82 -9.62 3.67
CA PHE A 6 -6.42 -9.60 2.35
C PHE A 6 -6.58 -8.19 1.80
N LYS A 7 -7.00 -7.24 2.65
CA LYS A 7 -7.16 -5.86 2.23
C LYS A 7 -5.83 -5.18 1.86
N LEU A 8 -4.74 -5.48 2.57
CA LEU A 8 -3.43 -4.87 2.32
C LEU A 8 -2.65 -5.57 1.20
N ARG A 9 -2.86 -6.88 1.00
CA ARG A 9 -2.09 -7.67 0.03
C ARG A 9 -2.69 -7.67 -1.38
N PHE A 10 -4.01 -7.61 -1.49
CA PHE A 10 -4.76 -7.75 -2.73
C PHE A 10 -5.60 -6.51 -3.02
N ALA A 11 -5.90 -6.26 -4.30
CA ALA A 11 -6.73 -5.14 -4.75
C ALA A 11 -8.23 -5.38 -4.51
N LEU A 12 -8.61 -5.87 -3.33
CA LEU A 12 -9.98 -6.19 -2.95
C LEU A 12 -10.69 -4.98 -2.32
N SER A 13 -11.97 -4.82 -2.62
CA SER A 13 -12.86 -3.88 -1.91
C SER A 13 -13.11 -4.37 -0.48
N TYR A 14 -13.57 -3.49 0.43
CA TYR A 14 -13.92 -3.93 1.78
C TYR A 14 -15.12 -4.88 1.80
N ARG A 15 -16.03 -4.75 0.82
CA ARG A 15 -17.17 -5.65 0.64
C ARG A 15 -16.73 -7.02 0.14
N ASP A 16 -15.75 -7.08 -0.75
CA ASP A 16 -15.19 -8.35 -1.24
C ASP A 16 -14.54 -9.12 -0.06
N VAL A 17 -13.83 -8.41 0.82
CA VAL A 17 -13.23 -9.03 2.01
C VAL A 17 -14.31 -9.51 2.98
N GLU A 18 -15.38 -8.73 3.19
CA GLU A 18 -16.55 -9.17 3.98
C GLU A 18 -17.17 -10.46 3.41
N GLU A 19 -17.37 -10.52 2.09
CA GLU A 19 -17.92 -11.71 1.42
C GLU A 19 -17.01 -12.92 1.59
N ILE A 20 -15.69 -12.76 1.42
CA ILE A 20 -14.70 -13.82 1.65
C ILE A 20 -14.73 -14.30 3.12
N MET A 21 -14.88 -13.38 4.08
CA MET A 21 -15.01 -13.76 5.49
C MET A 21 -16.30 -14.53 5.74
N LYS A 22 -17.41 -14.10 5.13
CA LYS A 22 -18.71 -14.78 5.23
C LYS A 22 -18.66 -16.18 4.66
N MET A 23 -18.02 -16.38 3.50
CA MET A 23 -17.79 -17.73 2.92
C MET A 23 -16.99 -18.64 3.85
N ARG A 24 -16.17 -18.07 4.74
CA ARG A 24 -15.40 -18.80 5.77
C ARG A 24 -16.16 -18.95 7.10
N GLY A 25 -17.44 -18.61 7.14
CA GLY A 25 -18.30 -18.69 8.34
C GLY A 25 -18.15 -17.51 9.30
N VAL A 26 -17.38 -16.49 8.96
CA VAL A 26 -17.09 -15.34 9.82
C VAL A 26 -17.92 -14.13 9.39
N HIS A 27 -18.86 -13.72 10.24
CA HIS A 27 -19.76 -12.59 9.96
C HIS A 27 -19.18 -11.29 10.51
N ILE A 28 -18.60 -10.46 9.64
CA ILE A 28 -18.01 -9.17 9.99
C ILE A 28 -18.40 -8.14 8.94
N ASP A 29 -18.98 -7.03 9.37
CA ASP A 29 -19.32 -5.90 8.49
C ASP A 29 -18.07 -5.21 7.92
N HIS A 30 -18.11 -4.82 6.63
CA HIS A 30 -17.04 -4.10 5.94
C HIS A 30 -16.52 -2.85 6.67
N ALA A 31 -17.36 -2.10 7.41
CA ALA A 31 -16.90 -0.94 8.17
C ALA A 31 -16.02 -1.35 9.36
N THR A 32 -16.25 -2.52 9.95
CA THR A 32 -15.37 -3.10 10.97
C THR A 32 -14.01 -3.45 10.39
N ILE A 33 -13.98 -4.04 9.19
CA ILE A 33 -12.74 -4.33 8.47
C ILE A 33 -11.97 -3.04 8.18
N GLN A 34 -12.67 -1.99 7.74
CA GLN A 34 -12.06 -0.66 7.52
C GLN A 34 -11.45 -0.09 8.79
N ARG A 35 -12.16 -0.12 9.92
CA ARG A 35 -11.62 0.31 11.23
C ARG A 35 -10.38 -0.48 11.63
N TRP A 36 -10.37 -1.80 11.41
CA TRP A 36 -9.20 -2.64 11.68
C TRP A 36 -8.02 -2.26 10.80
N VAL A 37 -8.23 -2.05 9.50
CA VAL A 37 -7.15 -1.61 8.60
C VAL A 37 -6.55 -0.30 9.08
N PHE A 38 -7.37 0.71 9.41
CA PHE A 38 -6.85 1.98 9.96
C PHE A 38 -6.07 1.78 11.28
N LYS A 39 -6.55 0.89 12.15
CA LYS A 39 -5.89 0.61 13.43
C LYS A 39 -4.56 -0.12 13.27
N PHE A 40 -4.48 -1.09 12.36
CA PHE A 40 -3.35 -2.02 12.29
C PHE A 40 -2.32 -1.66 11.22
N THR A 41 -2.69 -0.89 10.19
CA THR A 41 -1.73 -0.44 9.17
C THR A 41 -0.51 0.26 9.76
N PRO A 42 -0.62 1.22 10.70
CA PRO A 42 0.56 1.90 11.26
C PRO A 42 1.51 0.95 11.99
N LEU A 43 0.96 -0.05 12.70
CA LEU A 43 1.75 -1.07 13.41
C LEU A 43 2.51 -1.95 12.42
N LEU A 44 1.83 -2.39 11.36
CA LEU A 44 2.46 -3.17 10.28
C LEU A 44 3.52 -2.36 9.54
N GLU A 45 3.27 -1.08 9.25
CA GLU A 45 4.25 -0.19 8.63
C GLU A 45 5.50 -0.02 9.50
N SER A 46 5.34 0.14 10.81
CA SER A 46 6.47 0.22 11.75
C SER A 46 7.30 -1.06 11.74
N GLU A 47 6.64 -2.23 11.83
CA GLU A 47 7.32 -3.53 11.76
C GLU A 47 8.01 -3.76 10.41
N MET A 48 7.37 -3.37 9.30
CA MET A 48 7.96 -3.46 7.97
C MET A 48 9.18 -2.55 7.81
N LYS A 49 9.14 -1.34 8.39
CA LYS A 49 10.29 -0.42 8.42
C LYS A 49 11.45 -1.01 9.23
N ASN A 50 11.17 -1.62 10.39
CA ASN A 50 12.19 -2.27 11.21
C ASN A 50 12.84 -3.47 10.51
N ARG A 51 12.07 -4.21 9.71
CA ARG A 51 12.56 -5.35 8.92
C ARG A 51 13.21 -4.95 7.60
N LYS A 52 13.17 -3.67 7.24
CA LYS A 52 13.68 -3.20 5.96
C LYS A 52 15.21 -3.31 5.99
N GLY A 53 15.75 -4.10 5.06
CA GLY A 53 17.19 -4.25 4.89
C GLY A 53 17.87 -2.96 4.42
N LYS A 54 19.21 -2.96 4.43
CA LYS A 54 19.99 -1.87 3.85
C LYS A 54 19.64 -1.73 2.37
N VAL A 55 19.39 -0.49 1.95
CA VAL A 55 19.20 -0.15 0.54
C VAL A 55 20.52 -0.38 -0.20
N GLY A 56 20.46 -1.03 -1.36
CA GLY A 56 21.64 -1.26 -2.19
C GLY A 56 22.27 0.04 -2.71
N THR A 57 23.48 -0.05 -3.24
CA THR A 57 24.27 1.11 -3.71
C THR A 57 23.63 1.86 -4.89
N SER A 58 22.73 1.21 -5.64
CA SER A 58 22.02 1.81 -6.77
C SER A 58 20.52 1.53 -6.71
N TRP A 59 19.75 2.54 -7.11
CA TRP A 59 18.30 2.51 -7.18
C TRP A 59 17.82 3.18 -8.47
N ARG A 60 16.61 2.84 -8.90
CA ARG A 60 15.93 3.44 -10.05
C ARG A 60 14.65 4.11 -9.59
N LEU A 61 14.32 5.24 -10.19
CA LEU A 61 13.09 5.97 -9.93
C LEU A 61 12.10 5.75 -11.07
N ASN A 62 10.91 5.25 -10.75
CA ASN A 62 9.82 5.15 -11.71
C ASN A 62 8.78 6.24 -11.41
N GLU A 63 8.36 6.99 -12.42
CA GLU A 63 7.23 7.92 -12.38
C GLU A 63 6.01 7.24 -13.01
N THR A 64 4.86 7.23 -12.32
CA THR A 64 3.60 6.67 -12.83
C THR A 64 2.44 7.59 -12.46
N TYR A 65 1.40 7.61 -13.28
CA TYR A 65 0.25 8.50 -13.12
C TYR A 65 -0.93 7.67 -12.61
N ILE A 66 -1.49 8.06 -11.47
CA ILE A 66 -2.62 7.35 -10.85
C ILE A 66 -3.75 8.33 -10.51
N LYS A 67 -5.01 7.89 -10.59
CA LYS A 67 -6.15 8.69 -10.13
C LYS A 67 -6.42 8.42 -8.65
N VAL A 68 -6.38 9.46 -7.81
CA VAL A 68 -6.78 9.41 -6.41
C VAL A 68 -8.00 10.30 -6.21
N LYS A 69 -9.14 9.68 -5.83
CA LYS A 69 -10.43 10.37 -5.70
C LYS A 69 -10.80 11.21 -6.95
N GLY A 70 -10.54 10.65 -8.14
CA GLY A 70 -10.82 11.31 -9.43
C GLY A 70 -9.75 12.31 -9.90
N ILE A 71 -8.78 12.68 -9.05
CA ILE A 71 -7.72 13.63 -9.39
C ILE A 71 -6.48 12.87 -9.84
N TRP A 72 -5.89 13.25 -10.97
CA TRP A 72 -4.60 12.71 -11.42
C TRP A 72 -3.47 13.14 -10.50
N CYS A 73 -2.70 12.16 -10.02
CA CYS A 73 -1.54 12.33 -9.16
C CYS A 73 -0.33 11.61 -9.77
N TYR A 74 0.86 12.09 -9.43
CA TYR A 74 2.15 11.55 -9.82
C TYR A 74 2.68 10.70 -8.67
N LEU A 75 2.83 9.40 -8.91
CA LEU A 75 3.45 8.45 -8.01
C LEU A 75 4.88 8.19 -8.46
N TYR A 76 5.83 8.57 -7.62
CA TYR A 76 7.24 8.24 -7.74
C TYR A 76 7.54 7.04 -6.86
N ARG A 77 8.23 6.02 -7.39
CA ARG A 77 8.67 4.85 -6.63
C ARG A 77 10.15 4.60 -6.86
N ALA A 78 10.94 4.65 -5.79
CA ALA A 78 12.34 4.26 -5.80
C ALA A 78 12.43 2.75 -5.53
N VAL A 79 13.16 2.03 -6.37
CA VAL A 79 13.35 0.56 -6.27
C VAL A 79 14.83 0.25 -6.42
N ASP A 80 15.36 -0.63 -5.56
CA ASP A 80 16.75 -1.06 -5.65
C ASP A 80 16.99 -2.05 -6.81
N LYS A 81 18.25 -2.44 -7.03
CA LYS A 81 18.61 -3.41 -8.07
C LYS A 81 17.97 -4.80 -7.86
N LEU A 82 17.67 -5.17 -6.62
CA LEU A 82 17.07 -6.46 -6.26
C LEU A 82 15.53 -6.45 -6.36
N GLY A 83 14.94 -5.30 -6.68
CA GLY A 83 13.49 -5.14 -6.79
C GLY A 83 12.79 -4.74 -5.50
N ASN A 84 13.53 -4.47 -4.42
CA ASN A 84 12.96 -3.99 -3.16
C ASN A 84 12.58 -2.52 -3.29
N THR A 85 11.40 -2.17 -2.77
CA THR A 85 10.95 -0.77 -2.74
C THR A 85 11.74 0.01 -1.69
N VAL A 86 12.46 1.02 -2.15
CA VAL A 86 13.25 1.94 -1.33
C VAL A 86 12.36 3.03 -0.76
N ASP A 87 11.55 3.69 -1.58
CA ASP A 87 10.60 4.69 -1.08
C ASP A 87 9.52 4.99 -2.12
N PHE A 88 8.49 5.72 -1.71
CA PHE A 88 7.46 6.24 -2.60
C PHE A 88 7.06 7.66 -2.23
N LEU A 89 6.75 8.47 -3.24
CA LEU A 89 6.27 9.83 -3.09
C LEU A 89 5.06 10.04 -4.00
N LEU A 90 3.95 10.48 -3.43
CA LEU A 90 2.72 10.79 -4.17
C LEU A 90 2.46 12.29 -4.13
N THR A 91 2.40 12.94 -5.29
CA THR A 91 2.20 14.38 -5.41
C THR A 91 1.11 14.72 -6.44
N ARG A 92 0.44 15.86 -6.26
CA ARG A 92 -0.56 16.34 -7.24
C ARG A 92 0.08 17.06 -8.44
N ARG A 93 1.25 17.67 -8.23
CA ARG A 93 2.01 18.39 -9.27
C ARG A 93 3.20 17.55 -9.68
N ARG A 94 3.48 17.50 -10.98
CA ARG A 94 4.70 16.88 -11.49
C ARG A 94 5.91 17.58 -10.90
N GLN A 95 6.77 16.84 -10.22
CA GLN A 95 8.10 17.34 -9.87
C GLN A 95 9.03 17.00 -11.03
N ARG A 96 9.36 18.01 -11.85
CA ARG A 96 10.54 17.94 -12.71
C ARG A 96 11.74 18.14 -11.80
N MET A 97 12.39 17.07 -11.39
CA MET A 97 13.76 17.20 -10.90
C MET A 97 14.61 17.54 -12.12
N SER A 98 15.06 18.78 -12.23
CA SER A 98 16.14 19.15 -13.13
C SER A 98 17.36 18.32 -12.72
N ALA A 99 17.84 17.47 -13.63
CA ALA A 99 19.12 16.79 -13.51
C ALA A 99 20.25 17.74 -13.93
#